data_AF-A0A1F4ANM9-F1
#
_entry.id   AF-A0A1F4ANM9-F1
#
_cell.length_a   1.000
_cell.length_b   1.000
_cell.length_c   1.000
_cell.angle_alpha   90.00
_cell.angle_beta   90.00
_cell.angle_gamma   90.00
#
_symmetry.space_group_name_H-M   'P 1'
#
loop_
_entity.id
_entity.type
_entity.pdbx_description
1 polymer ?
#
loop_
_entity_poly.entity_id
_entity_poly.type
_entity_poly.pdbx_seq_one_letter_code
_entity_poly.pdbx_strand_id
1 'polypeptide(L)' 'MPLVQISMLPGRSAEQKRALLAEVTEAVARTCKVAPEQVRILIAEIPAEHWAVAGISIAESAARKKEGR' A
#
# COMPACT_ATOMS: atom_id res chain seq x y z
N MET A 1 -19.18 7.66 5.02
CA MET A 1 -17.92 7.73 5.79
C MET A 1 -16.99 6.61 5.34
N PRO A 2 -16.18 6.80 4.29
CA PRO A 2 -15.30 5.76 3.76
C PRO A 2 -14.02 5.55 4.59
N LEU A 3 -13.56 4.29 4.68
CA LEU A 3 -12.26 3.90 5.20
C LEU A 3 -11.50 3.12 4.12
N VAL A 4 -10.28 3.54 3.81
CA VAL A 4 -9.37 2.83 2.92
C VAL A 4 -8.21 2.26 3.74
N GLN A 5 -7.93 0.97 3.56
CA GLN A 5 -6.75 0.34 4.13
C GLN A 5 -5.80 -0.05 3.01
N ILE A 6 -4.57 0.41 3.09
CA ILE A 6 -3.52 0.15 2.10
C ILE A 6 -2.44 -0.68 2.78
N SER A 7 -2.33 -1.94 2.39
CA SER A 7 -1.18 -2.78 2.73
C SER A 7 -0.15 -2.68 1.62
N MET A 8 1.11 -2.39 1.96
CA MET A 8 2.21 -2.31 1.00
C MET A 8 3.51 -2.86 1.62
N LEU A 9 4.48 -3.20 0.79
CA LEU A 9 5.83 -3.48 1.26
C LEU A 9 6.51 -2.20 1.79
N PRO A 10 7.44 -2.30 2.75
CA PRO A 10 8.19 -1.16 3.24
C PRO A 10 9.10 -0.56 2.16
N GLY A 11 9.53 0.68 2.40
CA GLY A 11 10.60 1.33 1.61
C GLY A 11 10.13 2.49 0.73
N ARG A 12 8.88 2.96 0.88
CA ARG A 12 8.44 4.21 0.24
C ARG A 12 8.82 5.42 1.09
N SER A 13 9.23 6.49 0.43
CA SER A 13 9.59 7.73 1.13
C SER A 13 8.35 8.36 1.78
N ALA A 14 8.57 9.23 2.78
CA ALA A 14 7.48 9.97 3.41
C ALA A 14 6.70 10.82 2.39
N GLU A 15 7.39 11.39 1.40
CA GLU A 15 6.79 12.18 0.33
C GLU A 15 5.87 11.32 -0.56
N GLN A 16 6.33 10.13 -0.97
CA GLN A 16 5.50 9.19 -1.74
C GLN A 16 4.25 8.77 -0.97
N LYS A 17 4.37 8.50 0.34
CA LYS A 17 3.23 8.16 1.20
C LYS A 17 2.25 9.34 1.32
N ARG A 18 2.73 10.58 1.47
CA ARG A 18 1.87 11.78 1.50
C ARG A 18 1.12 11.98 0.18
N ALA A 19 1.80 11.85 -0.95
CA ALA A 19 1.17 11.95 -2.26
C ALA A 19 0.08 10.89 -2.44
N LEU A 20 0.36 9.64 -2.05
CA LEU A 20 -0.63 8.56 -2.09
C LEU A 20 -1.88 8.88 -1.24
N LEU A 21 -1.70 9.39 -0.02
CA LEU A 21 -2.82 9.76 0.85
C LEU A 21 -3.70 10.85 0.24
N ALA A 22 -3.09 11.87 -0.38
CA ALA A 22 -3.81 12.95 -1.05
C ALA A 22 -4.61 12.44 -2.26
N GLU A 23 -3.96 11.72 -3.16
CA GLU A 23 -4.58 11.22 -4.39
C GLU A 23 -5.72 10.22 -4.11
N VAL A 24 -5.53 9.32 -3.14
CA VAL A 24 -6.59 8.37 -2.74
C VAL A 24 -7.76 9.09 -2.09
N THR A 25 -7.51 10.11 -1.26
CA THR A 25 -8.58 10.92 -0.65
C THR A 25 -9.43 11.59 -1.72
N GLU A 26 -8.79 12.26 -2.69
CA GLU A 26 -9.48 12.92 -3.80
C GLU A 26 -10.29 11.94 -4.65
N ALA A 27 -9.70 10.78 -4.99
CA ALA A 27 -10.38 9.76 -5.78
C ALA A 27 -11.65 9.24 -5.07
N VAL A 28 -11.56 8.97 -3.77
CA VAL A 28 -12.70 8.47 -2.98
C VAL A 28 -13.75 9.57 -2.77
N ALA A 29 -13.34 10.78 -2.39
CA ALA A 29 -14.26 11.90 -2.18
C ALA A 29 -15.09 12.18 -3.44
N ARG A 30 -14.41 12.28 -4.60
CA ARG A 30 -15.05 12.53 -5.90
C ARG A 30 -16.01 11.42 -6.30
N THR A 31 -15.60 10.16 -6.19
CA THR A 31 -16.39 9.02 -6.70
C THR A 31 -17.54 8.62 -5.77
N CYS A 32 -17.34 8.73 -4.46
CA CYS A 32 -18.36 8.43 -3.46
C CYS A 32 -19.24 9.64 -3.10
N LYS A 33 -18.97 10.82 -3.67
CA LYS A 33 -19.72 12.08 -3.43
C LYS A 33 -19.78 12.44 -1.93
N VAL A 34 -18.63 12.34 -1.25
CA VAL A 34 -18.47 12.70 0.17
C VAL A 34 -17.45 13.83 0.31
N ALA A 35 -17.51 14.56 1.41
CA ALA A 35 -16.49 15.56 1.71
C ALA A 35 -15.13 14.87 2.01
N PRO A 36 -13.98 15.46 1.62
CA PRO A 36 -12.65 14.88 1.86
C PRO A 36 -12.40 14.50 3.33
N GLU A 37 -12.91 15.30 4.27
CA GLU A 37 -12.75 15.09 5.73
C GLU A 37 -13.47 13.84 6.22
N GLN A 38 -14.39 13.27 5.42
CA GLN A 38 -15.08 12.03 5.73
C GLN A 38 -14.29 10.79 5.32
N VAL A 39 -13.23 10.94 4.51
CA VAL A 39 -12.38 9.85 4.04
C VAL A 39 -11.25 9.62 5.04
N ARG A 40 -11.06 8.37 5.44
CA ARG A 40 -9.97 7.95 6.33
C ARG A 40 -9.10 6.94 5.59
N ILE A 41 -7.78 7.04 5.77
CA ILE A 41 -6.82 6.13 5.14
C ILE A 41 -5.84 5.61 6.19
N LEU A 42 -5.58 4.31 6.16
CA LEU A 42 -4.55 3.64 6.98
C LEU A 42 -3.53 2.98 6.06
N ILE A 43 -2.24 3.26 6.28
CA ILE A 43 -1.15 2.56 5.60
C ILE A 43 -0.54 1.54 6.57
N ALA A 44 -0.48 0.29 6.15
CA ALA A 44 0.23 -0.79 6.82
C ALA A 44 1.40 -1.25 5.95
N GLU A 45 2.63 -1.08 6.45
CA GLU A 45 3.82 -1.63 5.83
C GLU A 45 4.06 -3.05 6.35
N ILE A 46 4.04 -4.03 5.45
CA ILE A 46 4.21 -5.44 5.79
C ILE A 46 5.59 -5.90 5.30
N PRO A 47 6.47 -6.41 6.19
CA PRO A 47 7.76 -6.96 5.79
C PRO A 47 7.64 -7.99 4.67
N ALA A 48 8.67 -8.07 3.82
CA ALA A 48 8.64 -8.94 2.63
C ALA A 48 8.58 -10.43 2.98
N GLU A 49 9.02 -10.79 4.19
CA GLU A 49 8.95 -12.13 4.78
C GLU A 49 7.52 -12.51 5.17
N HIS A 50 6.67 -11.53 5.46
CA HIS A 50 5.29 -11.73 5.94
C HIS A 50 4.24 -11.59 4.83
N TRP A 51 4.65 -11.16 3.64
CA TRP A 51 3.78 -11.11 2.46
C TRP A 51 4.14 -12.27 1.52
N ALA A 52 3.20 -13.17 1.26
CA ALA A 52 3.40 -14.29 0.36
C ALA A 52 2.46 -14.27 -0.85
N VAL A 53 2.94 -14.81 -1.97
CA VAL A 53 2.14 -15.11 -3.16
C VAL A 53 2.40 -16.56 -3.54
N ALA A 54 1.35 -17.35 -3.74
CA ALA A 54 1.45 -18.78 -4.01
C ALA A 54 2.31 -19.56 -2.99
N GLY A 55 2.24 -19.18 -1.72
CA GLY A 55 2.97 -19.83 -0.62
C GLY A 55 4.46 -19.45 -0.50
N ILE A 56 4.96 -18.54 -1.35
CA ILE A 56 6.35 -18.07 -1.31
C ILE A 56 6.36 -16.62 -0.86
N SER A 57 7.15 -16.29 0.17
CA SER A 57 7.29 -14.90 0.63
C SER A 57 7.92 -14.03 -0.46
N ILE A 58 7.62 -12.73 -0.47
CA ILE A 58 8.25 -11.81 -1.42
C ILE A 58 9.77 -11.78 -1.22
N ALA A 59 10.24 -11.88 0.04
CA ALA A 59 11.67 -11.98 0.35
C ALA A 59 12.31 -13.22 -0.31
N GLU A 60 11.69 -14.39 -0.16
CA GLU A 60 12.16 -15.64 -0.75
C GLU A 60 12.12 -15.61 -2.29
N SER A 61 11.04 -15.07 -2.88
CA SER A 61 10.93 -14.91 -4.34
C SER A 61 12.04 -14.00 -4.90
N ALA A 62 12.37 -12.92 -4.19
CA ALA A 62 13.45 -12.02 -4.58
C ALA A 62 14.84 -12.69 -4.48
N ALA A 63 15.07 -13.54 -3.48
CA ALA A 63 16.32 -14.32 -3.35
C ALA A 63 16.48 -15.31 -4.50
N ARG A 64 15.45 -16.12 -4.78
CA ARG A 64 15.45 -17.11 -5.89
C ARG A 64 15.73 -16.46 -7.25
N LYS A 65 15.20 -15.26 -7.49
CA LYS A 65 15.47 -14.50 -8.74
C LYS A 65 16.92 -14.02 -8.87
N LYS A 66 17.62 -13.78 -7.78
CA LYS A 66 19.04 -13.37 -7.80
C LYS A 66 19.97 -14.55 -8.04
N GLU A 67 19.60 -15.74 -7.59
CA GLU A 67 20.38 -16.97 -7.77
C GLU A 67 20.27 -17.55 -9.19
N GLY A 68 19.15 -17.30 -9.87
CA GLY A 68 18.93 -17.72 -11.25
C GLY A 68 19.41 -16.75 -12.34
N ARG A 69 20.14 -15.68 -11.99
CA ARG A 69 20.67 -14.66 -12.91
C ARG A 69 22.18 -14.59 -12.82
#